data_AF-A0A955VZD5-F1
#
_entry.id   AF-A0A955VZD5-F1
#
_cell.length_a   1.000
_cell.length_b   1.000
_cell.length_c   1.000
_cell.angle_alpha   90.00
_cell.angle_beta   90.00
_cell.angle_gamma   90.00
#
_symmetry.space_group_name_H-M   'P 1'
#
loop_
_entity.id
_entity.type
_entity.pdbx_description
1 polymer ?
#
loop_
_entity_poly.entity_id
_entity_poly.type
_entity_poly.pdbx_seq_one_letter_code
_entity_poly.pdbx_strand_id
1 'polypeptide(L)'
;ACVQCGSSSDCSGTTPVCDAGAAACVACGGDYGTAAAAACADVSAPTCMSTGACGVCSTNADCEGDHAGPICNASSGACGTACASDSDCGGDRWCQTKTGDTAGVCVPKLDNGAPVPSGTCTDTAGAQACASGVCDSTDDLCGRGSGSMCASDAECRDGHCASDGKCGTPDGAACVGANECRSGNCSGGVCGFEGHLSGGGGFGSCSVGATPGGGTPTGAPLWALGLLLGFAVWTRRRHRRAR
;
A
#
# COMPACT_ATOMS: atom_id res chain seq x y z
N ALA A 1 46.01 37.80 15.07
CA ALA A 1 45.08 37.29 16.10
C ALA A 1 45.01 35.77 15.95
N CYS A 2 44.97 35.00 17.04
CA CYS A 2 44.70 33.57 16.96
C CYS A 2 43.19 33.38 16.78
N VAL A 3 42.79 32.62 15.77
CA VAL A 3 41.39 32.22 15.51
C VAL A 3 41.23 30.73 15.80
N GLN A 4 40.01 30.27 16.07
CA GLN A 4 39.79 28.84 16.29
C GLN A 4 39.83 28.05 14.98
N CYS A 5 39.41 28.67 13.87
CA CYS A 5 39.43 28.05 12.55
C CYS A 5 39.65 29.10 11.46
N GLY A 6 40.31 28.69 10.38
CA GLY A 6 40.32 29.40 9.10
C GLY A 6 39.48 28.68 8.03
N SER A 7 39.14 27.42 8.27
CA SER A 7 38.31 26.58 7.42
C SER A 7 37.64 25.47 8.22
N SER A 8 36.61 24.82 7.66
CA SER A 8 35.91 23.73 8.35
C SER A 8 36.80 22.50 8.60
N SER A 9 37.94 22.34 7.91
CA SER A 9 38.89 21.25 8.22
C SER A 9 39.60 21.44 9.56
N ASP A 10 39.57 22.63 10.15
CA ASP A 10 40.11 22.91 11.47
C ASP A 10 39.12 22.52 12.60
N CYS A 11 37.89 22.19 12.22
CA CYS A 11 36.76 21.93 13.11
C CYS A 11 36.45 20.43 13.19
N SER A 12 35.93 19.97 14.33
CA SER A 12 35.59 18.55 14.54
C SER A 12 34.50 18.38 15.61
N GLY A 13 33.98 17.15 15.74
CA GLY A 13 32.94 16.82 16.71
C GLY A 13 31.60 17.49 16.40
N THR A 14 30.95 18.03 17.43
CA THR A 14 29.62 18.68 17.32
C THR A 14 29.71 20.12 16.81
N THR A 15 30.90 20.60 16.47
CA THR A 15 31.12 21.90 15.83
C THR A 15 31.99 21.73 14.59
N PRO A 16 31.47 21.12 13.50
CA PRO A 16 32.27 20.74 12.34
C PRO A 16 32.44 21.86 11.30
N VAL A 17 31.74 22.99 11.44
CA VAL A 17 31.76 24.07 10.44
C VAL A 17 32.49 25.29 10.97
N CYS A 18 33.36 25.90 10.15
CA CYS A 18 33.98 27.16 10.50
C CYS A 18 33.11 28.35 10.06
N ASP A 19 32.62 29.13 11.01
CA ASP A 19 32.00 30.43 10.73
C ASP A 19 33.11 31.45 10.42
N ALA A 20 33.25 31.84 9.15
CA ALA A 20 34.29 32.77 8.71
C ALA A 20 34.13 34.19 9.29
N GLY A 21 32.92 34.60 9.69
CA GLY A 21 32.66 35.89 10.31
C GLY A 21 33.07 35.93 11.78
N ALA A 22 32.83 34.84 12.51
CA ALA A 22 33.22 34.67 13.91
C ALA A 22 34.64 34.09 14.09
N ALA A 23 35.20 33.49 13.04
CA ALA A 23 36.42 32.69 13.05
C ALA A 23 36.41 31.59 14.15
N ALA A 24 35.24 30.97 14.32
CA ALA A 24 34.90 30.00 15.36
C ALA A 24 34.24 28.76 14.78
N CYS A 25 34.51 27.60 15.37
CA CYS A 25 33.82 26.36 15.01
C CYS A 25 32.40 26.36 15.58
N VAL A 26 31.41 26.11 14.73
CA VAL A 26 29.98 26.09 15.05
C VAL A 26 29.36 24.75 14.66
N ALA A 27 28.23 24.43 15.29
CA ALA A 27 27.38 23.32 14.88
C ALA A 27 26.93 23.52 13.43
N CYS A 28 26.76 22.41 12.71
CA CYS A 28 26.14 22.49 11.39
C CYS A 28 24.69 22.99 11.52
N GLY A 29 24.22 23.69 10.49
CA GLY A 29 22.86 24.22 10.38
C GLY A 29 22.14 23.75 9.11
N GLY A 30 22.70 22.79 8.39
CA GLY A 30 22.08 22.21 7.20
C GLY A 30 23.00 21.22 6.49
N ASP A 31 22.41 20.45 5.58
CA ASP A 31 23.11 19.43 4.80
C ASP A 31 24.06 20.06 3.77
N TYR A 32 25.01 19.26 3.30
CA TYR A 32 25.93 19.62 2.23
C TYR A 32 25.18 20.07 0.98
N GLY A 33 25.61 21.21 0.42
CA GLY A 33 25.01 21.79 -0.79
C GLY A 33 23.70 22.55 -0.57
N THR A 34 23.21 22.66 0.67
CA THR A 34 22.07 23.53 1.01
C THR A 34 22.49 25.00 1.14
N ALA A 35 21.51 25.90 1.18
CA ALA A 35 21.76 27.33 1.39
C ALA A 35 22.03 27.71 2.87
N ALA A 36 22.16 26.74 3.77
CA ALA A 36 22.42 27.00 5.18
C ALA A 36 23.80 27.65 5.38
N ALA A 37 23.86 28.68 6.24
CA ALA A 37 25.10 29.41 6.51
C ALA A 37 26.20 28.53 7.15
N ALA A 38 25.79 27.50 7.91
CA ALA A 38 26.66 26.50 8.50
C ALA A 38 26.40 25.11 7.89
N ALA A 39 26.23 25.02 6.57
CA ALA A 39 26.06 23.73 5.89
C ALA A 39 27.29 22.82 6.07
N CYS A 40 27.08 21.51 6.10
CA CYS A 40 28.17 20.55 6.05
C CYS A 40 29.03 20.75 4.79
N ALA A 41 30.36 20.63 4.94
CA ALA A 41 31.33 21.00 3.89
C ALA A 41 31.92 19.80 3.13
N ASP A 42 31.72 18.57 3.62
CA ASP A 42 32.26 17.34 3.04
C ASP A 42 31.14 16.43 2.51
N VAL A 43 31.27 16.00 1.26
CA VAL A 43 30.33 15.07 0.62
C VAL A 43 30.33 13.68 1.27
N SER A 44 31.41 13.33 1.98
CA SER A 44 31.55 12.07 2.74
C SER A 44 30.81 12.10 4.08
N ALA A 45 30.43 13.30 4.53
CA ALA A 45 29.65 13.56 5.74
C ALA A 45 28.56 14.61 5.43
N PRO A 46 27.63 14.30 4.49
CA PRO A 46 26.78 15.31 3.89
C PRO A 46 25.61 15.74 4.78
N THR A 47 25.26 14.94 5.80
CA THR A 47 24.04 15.14 6.60
C THR A 47 24.36 15.85 7.90
N CYS A 48 23.62 16.91 8.22
CA CYS A 48 23.73 17.62 9.49
C CYS A 48 22.87 16.96 10.56
N MET A 49 23.48 16.21 11.47
CA MET A 49 22.75 15.50 12.51
C MET A 49 22.19 16.46 13.58
N SER A 50 21.16 16.00 14.29
CA SER A 50 20.55 16.73 15.43
C SER A 50 21.53 17.10 16.56
N THR A 51 22.69 16.42 16.62
CA THR A 51 23.79 16.74 17.55
C THR A 51 24.62 17.96 17.12
N GLY A 52 24.37 18.52 15.93
CA GLY A 52 25.18 19.58 15.32
C GLY A 52 26.42 19.08 14.60
N ALA A 53 26.63 17.76 14.51
CA ALA A 53 27.74 17.15 13.79
C ALA A 53 27.36 16.82 12.33
N CYS A 54 28.34 16.85 11.43
CA CYS A 54 28.21 16.37 10.06
C CYS A 54 28.54 14.88 10.00
N GLY A 55 27.75 14.10 9.27
CA GLY A 55 28.01 12.69 9.04
C GLY A 55 27.08 12.10 7.98
N VAL A 56 26.79 10.81 8.11
CA VAL A 56 25.91 10.08 7.19
C VAL A 56 24.61 9.71 7.90
N CYS A 57 23.49 9.78 7.19
CA CYS A 57 22.25 9.16 7.65
C CYS A 57 22.42 7.64 7.65
N SER A 58 21.79 6.96 8.60
CA SER A 58 21.75 5.49 8.69
C SER A 58 20.33 4.95 8.50
N THR A 59 19.33 5.74 8.86
CA THR A 59 17.91 5.42 8.74
C THR A 59 17.12 6.64 8.30
N ASN A 60 15.90 6.44 7.78
CA ASN A 60 15.03 7.57 7.42
C ASN A 60 14.70 8.49 8.61
N ALA A 61 14.77 7.98 9.85
CA ALA A 61 14.58 8.79 11.05
C ALA A 61 15.65 9.90 11.17
N ASP A 62 16.85 9.68 10.63
CA ASP A 62 17.92 10.68 10.62
C ASP A 62 17.64 11.82 9.63
N CYS A 63 16.64 11.65 8.76
CA CYS A 63 16.23 12.59 7.72
C CYS A 63 14.91 13.30 8.03
N GLU A 64 14.38 13.14 9.25
CA GLU A 64 13.22 13.89 9.72
C GLU A 64 13.60 15.36 9.99
N GLY A 65 12.75 16.31 9.60
CA GLY A 65 12.98 17.74 9.82
C GLY A 65 13.48 18.50 8.59
N ASP A 66 14.41 19.43 8.79
CA ASP A 66 14.84 20.42 7.79
C ASP A 66 15.93 19.89 6.81
N HIS A 67 15.83 18.62 6.44
CA HIS A 67 16.69 17.97 5.45
C HIS A 67 16.17 18.14 4.03
N ALA A 68 16.98 17.78 3.03
CA ALA A 68 16.56 17.82 1.62
C ALA A 68 15.41 16.83 1.29
N GLY A 69 15.10 15.88 2.17
CA GLY A 69 13.92 15.04 2.12
C GLY A 69 13.97 13.90 3.15
N PRO A 70 12.88 13.12 3.30
CA PRO A 70 12.72 12.17 4.41
C PRO A 70 13.42 10.82 4.18
N ILE A 71 14.06 10.62 3.03
CA ILE A 71 14.67 9.34 2.67
C ILE A 71 16.16 9.40 2.95
N CYS A 72 16.64 8.46 3.75
CA CYS A 72 18.06 8.22 3.88
C CYS A 72 18.53 7.32 2.74
N ASN A 73 19.32 7.88 1.83
CA ASN A 73 19.98 7.07 0.81
C ASN A 73 21.24 6.45 1.42
N ALA A 74 21.14 5.20 1.89
CA ALA A 74 22.23 4.48 2.56
C ALA A 74 23.51 4.34 1.71
N SER A 75 23.41 4.44 0.38
CA SER A 75 24.60 4.40 -0.49
C SER A 75 25.40 5.70 -0.47
N SER A 76 24.72 6.84 -0.35
CA SER A 76 25.34 8.17 -0.31
C SER A 76 25.50 8.73 1.11
N GLY A 77 24.74 8.21 2.09
CA GLY A 77 24.65 8.76 3.43
C GLY A 77 23.94 10.12 3.51
N ALA A 78 23.28 10.55 2.43
CA ALA A 78 22.58 11.83 2.35
C ALA A 78 21.06 11.65 2.50
N CYS A 79 20.43 12.64 3.12
CA CYS A 79 18.99 12.78 3.12
C CYS A 79 18.49 13.41 1.82
N GLY A 80 17.37 12.91 1.30
CA GLY A 80 16.79 13.42 0.07
C GLY A 80 15.39 12.87 -0.18
N THR A 81 14.85 13.13 -1.37
CA THR A 81 13.54 12.61 -1.80
C THR A 81 13.65 11.40 -2.71
N ALA A 82 14.87 11.00 -3.07
CA ALA A 82 15.12 9.91 -4.00
C ALA A 82 15.45 8.61 -3.26
N CYS A 83 14.68 7.56 -3.51
CA CYS A 83 15.01 6.20 -3.11
C CYS A 83 15.93 5.53 -4.14
N ALA A 84 16.76 4.61 -3.67
CA ALA A 84 17.56 3.70 -4.47
C ALA A 84 17.00 2.27 -4.43
N SER A 85 16.26 1.92 -3.38
CA SER A 85 15.69 0.59 -3.17
C SER A 85 14.40 0.62 -2.34
N ASP A 86 13.62 -0.46 -2.36
CA ASP A 86 12.33 -0.52 -1.65
C ASP A 86 12.45 -0.34 -0.14
N SER A 87 13.58 -0.75 0.46
CA SER A 87 13.82 -0.55 1.90
C SER A 87 13.85 0.92 2.30
N ASP A 88 14.14 1.81 1.35
CA ASP A 88 14.19 3.26 1.58
C ASP A 88 12.78 3.85 1.74
N CYS A 89 11.73 3.12 1.34
CA CYS A 89 10.35 3.59 1.25
C CYS A 89 9.44 3.11 2.40
N GLY A 90 9.94 2.24 3.27
CA GLY A 90 9.12 1.54 4.27
C GLY A 90 8.27 0.42 3.67
N GLY A 91 7.54 -0.34 4.51
CA GLY A 91 6.92 -1.61 4.10
C GLY A 91 5.77 -1.53 3.09
N ASP A 92 5.01 -0.43 3.12
CA ASP A 92 3.77 -0.26 2.32
C ASP A 92 3.99 0.47 0.99
N ARG A 93 5.26 0.76 0.69
CA ARG A 93 5.69 1.49 -0.50
C ARG A 93 6.83 0.73 -1.15
N TRP A 94 7.12 1.10 -2.39
CA TRP A 94 8.25 0.55 -3.12
C TRP A 94 8.96 1.68 -3.87
N CYS A 95 10.22 1.44 -4.19
CA CYS A 95 11.03 2.39 -4.91
C CYS A 95 10.83 2.20 -6.40
N GLN A 96 10.22 3.19 -7.06
CA GLN A 96 10.01 3.14 -8.50
C GLN A 96 11.34 3.30 -9.24
N THR A 97 12.04 2.18 -9.48
CA THR A 97 13.41 2.17 -10.04
C THR A 97 13.48 2.07 -11.57
N LYS A 98 12.37 1.92 -12.31
CA LYS A 98 12.40 1.88 -13.80
C LYS A 98 11.27 2.61 -14.54
N THR A 99 11.75 3.39 -15.53
CA THR A 99 11.14 4.11 -16.67
C THR A 99 10.20 5.30 -16.40
N GLY A 100 10.71 6.51 -16.69
CA GLY A 100 9.96 7.76 -16.76
C GLY A 100 10.48 8.85 -15.81
N ASP A 101 9.81 10.00 -15.80
CA ASP A 101 10.15 11.20 -15.02
C ASP A 101 9.99 11.05 -13.49
N THR A 102 9.73 9.83 -12.98
CA THR A 102 9.52 9.50 -11.56
C THR A 102 10.45 8.41 -11.02
N ALA A 103 11.55 8.12 -11.71
CA ALA A 103 12.56 7.20 -11.20
C ALA A 103 13.13 7.68 -9.85
N GLY A 104 13.22 6.77 -8.88
CA GLY A 104 13.69 7.07 -7.53
C GLY A 104 12.63 7.68 -6.62
N VAL A 105 11.33 7.56 -6.94
CA VAL A 105 10.27 8.02 -6.05
C VAL A 105 9.67 6.82 -5.30
N CYS A 106 9.53 6.95 -3.99
CA CYS A 106 8.74 6.01 -3.21
C CYS A 106 7.28 6.16 -3.57
N VAL A 107 6.61 5.10 -4.00
CA VAL A 107 5.19 5.09 -4.35
C VAL A 107 4.45 3.99 -3.57
N PRO A 108 3.14 4.14 -3.26
CA PRO A 108 2.37 3.07 -2.63
C PRO A 108 2.44 1.77 -3.43
N LYS A 109 2.44 0.63 -2.72
CA LYS A 109 2.22 -0.67 -3.37
C LYS A 109 0.82 -0.72 -3.98
N LEU A 110 0.71 -1.48 -5.06
CA LEU A 110 -0.48 -1.66 -5.87
C LEU A 110 -1.41 -2.69 -5.22
N ASP A 111 -2.70 -2.37 -5.19
CA ASP A 111 -3.73 -3.30 -4.74
C ASP A 111 -3.83 -4.52 -5.67
N ASN A 112 -4.33 -5.63 -5.12
CA ASN A 112 -4.62 -6.83 -5.91
C ASN A 112 -5.61 -6.50 -7.05
N GLY A 113 -5.28 -6.94 -8.26
CA GLY A 113 -6.01 -6.65 -9.51
C GLY A 113 -5.50 -5.44 -10.29
N ALA A 114 -4.59 -4.63 -9.74
CA ALA A 114 -3.95 -3.55 -10.49
C ALA A 114 -2.85 -4.08 -11.42
N PRO A 115 -2.61 -3.46 -12.59
CA PRO A 115 -1.57 -3.90 -13.52
C PRO A 115 -0.16 -3.68 -12.96
N VAL A 116 0.75 -4.63 -13.21
CA VAL A 116 2.15 -4.48 -12.84
C VAL A 116 2.83 -3.39 -13.68
N PRO A 117 3.69 -2.52 -13.09
CA PRO A 117 4.30 -1.40 -13.83
C PRO A 117 5.21 -1.82 -14.97
N SER A 118 5.83 -3.01 -14.90
CA SER A 118 6.66 -3.58 -15.96
C SER A 118 5.86 -4.01 -17.18
N GLY A 119 4.53 -4.12 -17.09
CA GLY A 119 3.66 -4.70 -18.10
C GLY A 119 3.83 -6.22 -18.27
N THR A 120 4.65 -6.85 -17.45
CA THR A 120 4.82 -8.31 -17.42
C THR A 120 5.12 -8.77 -16.00
N CYS A 121 4.37 -9.76 -15.53
CA CYS A 121 4.57 -10.34 -14.22
C CYS A 121 5.87 -11.14 -14.17
N THR A 122 6.70 -10.78 -13.19
CA THR A 122 7.89 -11.53 -12.78
C THR A 122 7.87 -11.59 -11.26
N ASP A 123 8.53 -12.58 -10.67
CA ASP A 123 8.64 -12.68 -9.20
C ASP A 123 9.18 -11.37 -8.60
N THR A 124 10.14 -10.73 -9.29
CA THR A 124 10.67 -9.42 -8.88
C THR A 124 9.62 -8.32 -8.98
N ALA A 125 8.89 -8.21 -10.09
CA ALA A 125 7.87 -7.16 -10.25
C ALA A 125 6.73 -7.30 -9.24
N GLY A 126 6.30 -8.54 -8.95
CA GLY A 126 5.29 -8.83 -7.93
C GLY A 126 5.77 -8.45 -6.53
N ALA A 127 6.97 -8.87 -6.15
CA ALA A 127 7.53 -8.60 -4.83
C ALA A 127 7.74 -7.10 -4.57
N GLN A 128 8.14 -6.35 -5.60
CA GLN A 128 8.36 -4.91 -5.51
C GLN A 128 7.04 -4.15 -5.46
N ALA A 129 6.20 -4.32 -6.49
CA ALA A 129 5.13 -3.37 -6.75
C ALA A 129 3.78 -3.76 -6.14
N CYS A 130 3.52 -5.05 -5.88
CA CYS A 130 2.22 -5.52 -5.43
C CYS A 130 2.14 -5.60 -3.90
N ALA A 131 1.01 -5.19 -3.32
CA ALA A 131 0.77 -5.26 -1.88
C ALA A 131 0.87 -6.71 -1.35
N SER A 132 0.43 -7.67 -2.16
CA SER A 132 0.53 -9.11 -1.89
C SER A 132 1.93 -9.70 -2.07
N GLY A 133 2.87 -8.94 -2.64
CA GLY A 133 4.20 -9.42 -3.00
C GLY A 133 4.22 -10.41 -4.19
N VAL A 134 3.07 -10.65 -4.83
CA VAL A 134 2.93 -11.57 -5.97
C VAL A 134 2.11 -10.92 -7.09
N CYS A 135 2.32 -11.40 -8.30
CA CYS A 135 1.49 -11.10 -9.47
C CYS A 135 1.12 -12.41 -10.17
N ASP A 136 0.10 -12.37 -11.03
CA ASP A 136 -0.28 -13.52 -11.86
C ASP A 136 0.32 -13.36 -13.27
N SER A 137 1.04 -14.38 -13.73
CA SER A 137 1.65 -14.39 -15.07
C SER A 137 0.65 -14.65 -16.19
N THR A 138 -0.60 -14.96 -15.86
CA THR A 138 -1.67 -15.17 -16.85
C THR A 138 -2.20 -13.85 -17.40
N ASP A 139 -2.19 -12.79 -16.59
CA ASP A 139 -2.81 -11.49 -16.95
C ASP A 139 -2.04 -10.25 -16.48
N ASP A 140 -0.84 -10.43 -15.92
CA ASP A 140 0.07 -9.36 -15.52
C ASP A 140 -0.52 -8.39 -14.48
N LEU A 141 -1.46 -8.85 -13.65
CA LEU A 141 -2.01 -8.07 -12.54
C LEU A 141 -1.45 -8.53 -11.19
N CYS A 142 -1.40 -7.60 -10.24
CA CYS A 142 -1.07 -7.86 -8.84
C CYS A 142 -2.05 -8.83 -8.19
N GLY A 143 -1.54 -9.69 -7.32
CA GLY A 143 -2.30 -10.81 -6.76
C GLY A 143 -2.61 -11.90 -7.79
N ARG A 144 -2.88 -13.09 -7.28
CA ARG A 144 -3.21 -14.29 -8.05
C ARG A 144 -4.70 -14.32 -8.39
N GLY A 145 -5.00 -14.76 -9.60
CA GLY A 145 -6.37 -14.96 -10.08
C GLY A 145 -7.06 -16.15 -9.39
N SER A 146 -8.37 -16.23 -9.53
CA SER A 146 -9.15 -17.33 -8.95
C SER A 146 -8.71 -18.69 -9.50
N GLY A 147 -8.56 -19.68 -8.63
CA GLY A 147 -8.08 -21.01 -8.95
C GLY A 147 -6.55 -21.17 -8.98
N SER A 148 -5.79 -20.07 -8.96
CA SER A 148 -4.32 -20.10 -8.83
C SER A 148 -3.91 -20.55 -7.44
N MET A 149 -2.75 -21.24 -7.35
CA MET A 149 -2.23 -21.74 -6.07
C MET A 149 -1.82 -20.57 -5.16
N CYS A 150 -2.14 -20.63 -3.88
CA CYS A 150 -1.84 -19.63 -2.87
C CYS A 150 -1.34 -20.28 -1.59
N ALA A 151 -0.56 -19.53 -0.80
CA ALA A 151 -0.22 -19.92 0.57
C ALA A 151 -0.99 -19.11 1.62
N SER A 152 -1.53 -17.94 1.25
CA SER A 152 -2.31 -17.08 2.14
C SER A 152 -3.38 -16.28 1.39
N ASP A 153 -4.38 -15.81 2.14
CA ASP A 153 -5.47 -14.94 1.65
C ASP A 153 -4.96 -13.68 0.95
N ALA A 154 -3.85 -13.11 1.43
CA ALA A 154 -3.27 -11.88 0.90
C ALA A 154 -2.80 -12.01 -0.56
N GLU A 155 -2.43 -13.22 -1.01
CA GLU A 155 -2.00 -13.47 -2.38
C GLU A 155 -3.16 -13.41 -3.38
N CYS A 156 -4.41 -13.59 -2.94
CA CYS A 156 -5.56 -13.75 -3.81
C CYS A 156 -6.26 -12.41 -4.04
N ARG A 157 -6.72 -12.19 -5.28
CA ARG A 157 -7.50 -10.96 -5.60
C ARG A 157 -8.86 -10.94 -4.95
N ASP A 158 -9.45 -12.11 -4.75
CA ASP A 158 -10.67 -12.31 -3.97
C ASP A 158 -10.44 -12.23 -2.45
N GLY A 159 -9.19 -12.22 -2.00
CA GLY A 159 -8.82 -12.18 -0.59
C GLY A 159 -9.05 -13.51 0.15
N HIS A 160 -9.23 -14.62 -0.56
CA HIS A 160 -9.48 -15.92 0.05
C HIS A 160 -8.63 -17.03 -0.57
N CYS A 161 -7.77 -17.64 0.24
CA CYS A 161 -7.06 -18.87 -0.09
C CYS A 161 -7.82 -20.05 0.52
N ALA A 162 -8.57 -20.77 -0.32
CA ALA A 162 -9.37 -21.90 0.14
C ALA A 162 -8.49 -23.05 0.66
N SER A 163 -9.10 -23.96 1.41
CA SER A 163 -8.38 -25.06 2.09
C SER A 163 -7.68 -26.04 1.15
N ASP A 164 -7.99 -26.03 -0.14
CA ASP A 164 -7.28 -26.78 -1.18
C ASP A 164 -6.06 -26.02 -1.75
N GLY A 165 -5.68 -24.89 -1.15
CA GLY A 165 -4.51 -24.09 -1.49
C GLY A 165 -4.69 -23.25 -2.74
N LYS A 166 -5.93 -22.88 -3.10
CA LYS A 166 -6.24 -22.12 -4.31
C LYS A 166 -7.08 -20.89 -4.01
N CYS A 167 -6.84 -19.83 -4.76
CA CYS A 167 -7.60 -18.59 -4.65
C CYS A 167 -9.07 -18.78 -5.01
N GLY A 168 -9.95 -18.15 -4.24
CA GLY A 168 -11.40 -18.27 -4.35
C GLY A 168 -11.97 -19.60 -3.84
N THR A 169 -13.22 -19.54 -3.42
CA THR A 169 -14.03 -20.65 -2.94
C THR A 169 -14.40 -21.60 -4.10
N PRO A 170 -14.21 -22.92 -3.93
CA PRO A 170 -14.52 -23.90 -4.97
C PRO A 170 -16.00 -23.96 -5.30
N ASP A 171 -16.33 -24.28 -6.56
CA ASP A 171 -17.71 -24.48 -6.97
C ASP A 171 -18.36 -25.63 -6.17
N GLY A 172 -19.62 -25.43 -5.76
CA GLY A 172 -20.36 -26.31 -4.86
C GLY A 172 -20.23 -25.98 -3.38
N ALA A 173 -19.31 -25.09 -2.98
CA ALA A 173 -19.22 -24.59 -1.61
C ALA A 173 -20.14 -23.39 -1.37
N ALA A 174 -20.42 -23.11 -0.09
CA ALA A 174 -21.27 -21.98 0.29
C ALA A 174 -20.58 -20.64 -0.01
N CYS A 175 -21.37 -19.62 -0.34
CA CYS A 175 -20.89 -18.28 -0.64
C CYS A 175 -21.90 -17.21 -0.21
N VAL A 176 -21.38 -16.00 0.02
CA VAL A 176 -22.19 -14.79 0.26
C VAL A 176 -22.14 -13.80 -0.90
N GLY A 177 -21.12 -13.88 -1.75
CA GLY A 177 -20.90 -12.99 -2.89
C GLY A 177 -20.24 -13.72 -4.05
N ALA A 178 -20.49 -13.22 -5.26
CA ALA A 178 -20.01 -13.84 -6.50
C ALA A 178 -18.47 -13.76 -6.66
N ASN A 179 -17.85 -12.71 -6.12
CA ASN A 179 -16.41 -12.46 -6.16
C ASN A 179 -15.58 -13.45 -5.33
N GLU A 180 -16.20 -14.15 -4.39
CA GLU A 180 -15.55 -15.20 -3.59
C GLU A 180 -15.40 -16.49 -4.40
N CYS A 181 -16.32 -16.76 -5.33
CA CYS A 181 -16.35 -18.01 -6.07
C CYS A 181 -15.35 -18.02 -7.23
N ARG A 182 -14.70 -19.17 -7.47
CA ARG A 182 -13.81 -19.34 -8.63
C ARG A 182 -14.51 -19.16 -9.97
N SER A 183 -15.78 -19.52 -10.04
CA SER A 183 -16.65 -19.28 -11.19
C SER A 183 -17.08 -17.83 -11.35
N GLY A 184 -16.82 -16.96 -10.37
CA GLY A 184 -17.36 -15.61 -10.33
C GLY A 184 -18.88 -15.56 -10.15
N ASN A 185 -19.51 -16.64 -9.69
CA ASN A 185 -20.96 -16.74 -9.52
C ASN A 185 -21.34 -17.39 -8.18
N CYS A 186 -22.21 -16.71 -7.44
CA CYS A 186 -22.82 -17.22 -6.22
C CYS A 186 -24.34 -17.26 -6.42
N SER A 187 -24.91 -18.46 -6.57
CA SER A 187 -26.35 -18.64 -6.77
C SER A 187 -26.95 -19.54 -5.70
N GLY A 188 -28.06 -19.12 -5.11
CA GLY A 188 -28.68 -19.84 -4.00
C GLY A 188 -27.77 -20.01 -2.77
N GLY A 189 -26.75 -19.16 -2.63
CA GLY A 189 -25.71 -19.27 -1.59
C GLY A 189 -24.66 -20.35 -1.86
N VAL A 190 -24.54 -20.83 -3.10
CA VAL A 190 -23.57 -21.84 -3.53
C VAL A 190 -22.76 -21.32 -4.73
N CYS A 191 -21.44 -21.54 -4.70
CA CYS A 191 -20.55 -21.19 -5.80
C CYS A 191 -20.79 -22.05 -7.03
N GLY A 192 -20.76 -21.44 -8.21
CA GLY A 192 -20.97 -22.11 -9.48
C GLY A 192 -22.27 -21.69 -10.16
N PHE A 193 -22.48 -22.19 -11.38
CA PHE A 193 -23.70 -21.96 -12.15
C PHE A 193 -24.77 -22.98 -11.73
N GLU A 194 -26.05 -22.57 -11.68
CA GLU A 194 -27.20 -23.43 -11.34
C GLU A 194 -27.47 -24.57 -12.34
N GLY A 195 -26.49 -24.96 -13.16
CA GLY A 195 -26.57 -26.07 -14.10
C GLY A 195 -26.03 -27.41 -13.58
N HIS A 196 -25.28 -27.45 -12.48
CA HIS A 196 -24.68 -28.70 -11.98
C HIS A 196 -25.50 -29.44 -10.92
N LEU A 197 -26.56 -28.85 -10.36
CA LEU A 197 -27.49 -29.56 -9.46
C LEU A 197 -28.64 -30.27 -10.19
N SER A 198 -28.72 -30.16 -11.53
CA SER A 198 -29.66 -30.92 -12.36
C SER A 198 -28.98 -31.99 -13.22
N GLY A 199 -27.96 -32.66 -12.67
CA GLY A 199 -27.42 -33.91 -13.21
C GLY A 199 -27.71 -35.05 -12.24
N GLY A 200 -28.84 -35.73 -12.42
CA GLY A 200 -29.22 -36.89 -11.62
C GLY A 200 -28.17 -38.00 -11.66
N GLY A 201 -27.73 -38.44 -10.49
CA GLY A 201 -26.79 -39.55 -10.31
C GLY A 201 -26.51 -39.71 -8.82
N GLY A 202 -27.45 -40.34 -8.12
CA GLY A 202 -27.56 -40.25 -6.67
C GLY A 202 -26.47 -40.97 -5.88
N PHE A 203 -26.21 -40.46 -4.68
CA PHE A 203 -25.78 -41.25 -3.53
C PHE A 203 -26.37 -40.64 -2.25
N GLY A 204 -27.03 -41.49 -1.47
CA GLY A 204 -27.11 -41.36 -0.01
C GLY A 204 -27.85 -40.15 0.56
N SER A 205 -29.12 -40.36 0.90
CA SER A 205 -29.85 -39.53 1.86
C SER A 205 -29.06 -39.32 3.15
N CYS A 206 -28.53 -38.11 3.36
CA CYS A 206 -28.35 -37.56 4.69
C CYS A 206 -29.60 -36.76 5.01
N SER A 207 -30.62 -37.44 5.55
CA SER A 207 -31.82 -36.81 6.10
C SER A 207 -31.45 -35.89 7.26
N VAL A 208 -31.39 -34.57 6.99
CA VAL A 208 -31.61 -33.58 8.05
C VAL A 208 -33.09 -33.66 8.41
N GLY A 209 -33.37 -34.05 9.65
CA GLY A 209 -34.72 -34.27 10.17
C GLY A 209 -35.54 -32.97 10.14
N ALA A 210 -36.51 -32.90 9.24
CA ALA A 210 -37.61 -31.97 9.36
C ALA A 210 -38.62 -32.55 10.36
N THR A 211 -38.72 -31.92 11.53
CA THR A 211 -39.81 -32.13 12.49
C THR A 211 -41.13 -31.58 11.93
N PRO A 212 -42.22 -32.37 11.88
CA PRO A 212 -43.53 -31.86 11.48
C PRO A 212 -44.25 -31.26 12.69
N GLY A 213 -44.20 -29.93 12.82
CA GLY A 213 -45.02 -29.17 13.76
C GLY A 213 -46.18 -28.50 13.03
N GLY A 214 -47.32 -29.18 12.96
CA GLY A 214 -48.58 -28.59 12.52
C GLY A 214 -49.13 -27.63 13.57
N GLY A 215 -49.26 -26.36 13.21
CA GLY A 215 -49.92 -25.33 13.99
C GLY A 215 -50.76 -24.44 13.08
N THR A 216 -52.08 -24.53 13.22
CA THR A 216 -53.12 -23.75 12.54
C THR A 216 -52.94 -22.24 12.71
N PRO A 217 -53.09 -21.40 11.65
CA PRO A 217 -53.22 -19.96 11.83
C PRO A 217 -54.68 -19.58 12.09
N THR A 218 -54.98 -19.18 13.33
CA THR A 218 -56.20 -18.44 13.68
C THR A 218 -55.82 -17.00 14.04
N GLY A 219 -56.55 -16.03 13.47
CA GLY A 219 -56.72 -14.70 14.05
C GLY A 219 -55.97 -13.56 13.36
N ALA A 220 -56.65 -12.88 12.44
CA ALA A 220 -56.42 -11.47 12.17
C ALA A 220 -56.88 -10.61 13.38
N PRO A 221 -56.24 -9.46 13.61
CA PRO A 221 -57.04 -8.24 13.64
C PRO A 221 -56.44 -7.09 12.81
N LEU A 222 -57.39 -6.27 12.37
CA LEU A 222 -57.28 -4.98 11.69
C LEU A 222 -56.56 -3.93 12.57
N TRP A 223 -56.41 -2.69 12.05
CA TRP A 223 -55.74 -1.48 12.60
C TRP A 223 -54.25 -1.40 12.21
N ALA A 224 -53.69 -0.42 11.49
CA ALA A 224 -54.06 0.93 11.02
C ALA A 224 -53.11 1.27 9.83
N LEU A 225 -53.56 1.73 8.64
CA LEU A 225 -53.84 3.12 8.22
C LEU A 225 -52.87 4.23 8.70
N GLY A 226 -52.17 4.82 7.73
CA GLY A 226 -51.55 6.16 7.77
C GLY A 226 -50.02 6.12 7.54
N LEU A 227 -49.37 6.92 6.69
CA LEU A 227 -49.73 8.08 5.89
C LEU A 227 -48.55 8.31 4.92
N LEU A 228 -48.80 8.32 3.61
CA LEU A 228 -47.85 8.76 2.58
C LEU A 228 -48.15 10.21 2.24
N LEU A 229 -47.30 11.17 2.61
CA LEU A 229 -47.28 12.52 2.02
C LEU A 229 -45.89 13.18 2.09
N GLY A 230 -45.39 13.57 0.90
CA GLY A 230 -44.55 14.75 0.60
C GLY A 230 -43.08 14.69 1.04
N PHE A 231 -42.09 15.06 0.22
CA PHE A 231 -42.04 16.28 -0.58
C PHE A 231 -41.22 16.11 -1.85
N ALA A 232 -41.75 16.67 -2.94
CA ALA A 232 -41.01 16.98 -4.14
C ALA A 232 -40.21 18.30 -3.99
N VAL A 233 -39.27 18.49 -4.92
CA VAL A 233 -38.66 19.76 -5.34
C VAL A 233 -37.46 20.27 -4.53
N TRP A 234 -36.24 20.07 -5.07
CA TRP A 234 -35.43 21.24 -5.46
C TRP A 234 -34.46 20.93 -6.61
N THR A 235 -34.63 21.69 -7.68
CA THR A 235 -33.85 21.67 -8.91
C THR A 235 -32.58 22.54 -8.82
N ARG A 236 -31.53 22.11 -9.51
CA ARG A 236 -30.60 22.94 -10.33
C ARG A 236 -29.98 24.21 -9.70
N ARG A 237 -28.66 24.19 -9.50
CA ARG A 237 -27.63 25.04 -10.17
C ARG A 237 -26.41 25.26 -9.25
N ARG A 238 -25.22 24.88 -9.74
CA ARG A 238 -24.10 25.81 -10.06
C ARG A 238 -22.84 25.02 -10.46
N HIS A 239 -22.76 24.62 -11.73
CA HIS A 239 -21.47 24.59 -12.42
C HIS A 239 -21.28 25.94 -13.09
N ARG A 240 -20.43 26.81 -12.54
CA ARG A 240 -19.69 27.87 -13.26
C ARG A 240 -18.54 28.40 -12.37
N ARG A 241 -17.32 28.29 -12.92
CA ARG A 241 -16.09 29.13 -12.72
C ARG A 241 -15.05 28.67 -11.70
N ALA A 242 -13.93 28.16 -12.23
CA ALA A 242 -12.59 28.75 -12.23
C ALA A 242 -11.82 27.97 -13.33
N ARG A 243 -11.43 28.53 -14.50
CA ARG A 243 -10.34 29.49 -14.75
C ARG A 243 -9.10 29.22 -13.91
#